data_AF-A0A1B7LH05-F1
#
_entry.id   AF-A0A1B7LH05-F1
#
_cell.length_a   1.000
_cell.length_b   1.000
_cell.length_c   1.000
_cell.angle_alpha   90.00
_cell.angle_beta   90.00
_cell.angle_gamma   90.00
#
_symmetry.space_group_name_H-M   'P 1'
#
loop_
_entity.id
_entity.type
_entity.pdbx_description
1 polymer ?
#
loop_
_entity_poly.entity_id
_entity_poly.type
_entity_poly.pdbx_seq_one_letter_code
_entity_poly.pdbx_strand_id
1 'polypeptide(L)'
;MGIVVFIHGMGNDTRRDYWREWAAPLQKELAGQGLPLDEASFNGIYYYDLVPGPGEQYYYSAPHTAWRTQLRLYVQSVLNEEKDLVRESRLSLNSLTDLIVDNFGDIYTYLHVEQIHQAVNWRVYEFLHNAGQPVHLLGYSLGSIVAYCALQKSPPLAGRVAHFITLGSPLFWFRQGVERRADLQARPAVSYWTNLAGVVDIAWPQALPRVVRGLDENRQFLIERINPVRGHKAYFSNPESLQIIAGLLKNRWQ
;
A
#
# COMPACT_ATOMS: atom_id res chain seq x y z
N MET A 1 -0.66 -23.84 8.52
CA MET A 1 -1.72 -22.81 8.58
C MET A 1 -1.07 -21.49 8.23
N GLY A 2 -1.67 -20.65 7.39
CA GLY A 2 -1.07 -19.37 7.00
C GLY A 2 -1.20 -18.27 8.06
N ILE A 3 -0.55 -17.13 7.84
CA ILE A 3 -0.70 -15.92 8.65
C ILE A 3 -1.03 -14.72 7.77
N VAL A 4 -1.94 -13.86 8.23
CA VAL A 4 -2.25 -12.57 7.60
C VAL A 4 -1.35 -11.49 8.20
N VAL A 5 -0.66 -10.75 7.35
CA VAL A 5 0.33 -9.76 7.78
C VAL A 5 0.05 -8.43 7.11
N PHE A 6 -0.10 -7.38 7.91
CA PHE A 6 -0.36 -6.04 7.42
C PHE A 6 0.93 -5.23 7.36
N ILE A 7 1.14 -4.51 6.26
CA ILE A 7 2.12 -3.42 6.17
C ILE A 7 1.33 -2.17 5.84
N HIS A 8 1.40 -1.15 6.69
CA HIS A 8 0.74 0.12 6.42
C HIS A 8 1.70 1.19 5.94
N GLY A 9 1.17 2.18 5.22
CA GLY A 9 1.89 3.40 4.91
C GLY A 9 2.03 4.35 6.11
N MET A 10 2.91 5.34 6.02
CA MET A 10 3.13 6.34 7.08
C MET A 10 1.80 7.03 7.42
N GLY A 11 1.21 6.60 8.52
CA GLY A 11 0.13 7.27 9.23
C GLY A 11 0.60 7.37 10.67
N ASN A 12 0.25 8.46 11.35
CA ASN A 12 0.77 8.79 12.68
C ASN A 12 0.26 7.86 13.80
N ASP A 13 0.25 6.55 13.58
CA ASP A 13 -0.09 5.55 14.58
C ASP A 13 1.20 5.03 15.21
N THR A 14 1.48 5.50 16.42
CA THR A 14 2.66 5.10 17.20
C THR A 14 2.49 3.72 17.85
N ARG A 15 1.31 3.10 17.73
CA ARG A 15 1.01 1.80 18.31
C ARG A 15 1.57 0.69 17.42
N ARG A 16 2.39 -0.20 17.98
CA ARG A 16 2.94 -1.37 17.26
C ARG A 16 1.87 -2.37 16.85
N ASP A 17 0.72 -2.35 17.51
CA ASP A 17 -0.44 -3.19 17.27
C ASP A 17 -1.54 -2.48 16.45
N TYR A 18 -1.21 -1.42 15.69
CA TYR A 18 -2.13 -0.70 14.80
C TYR A 18 -3.00 -1.64 13.93
N TRP A 19 -2.43 -2.79 13.54
CA TRP A 19 -3.06 -3.76 12.66
C TRP A 19 -4.30 -4.42 13.28
N ARG A 20 -4.45 -4.41 14.62
CA ARG A 20 -5.58 -5.04 15.32
C ARG A 20 -6.91 -4.42 14.91
N GLU A 21 -6.95 -3.11 14.66
CA GLU A 21 -8.16 -2.40 14.22
C GLU A 21 -8.62 -2.84 12.82
N TRP A 22 -7.71 -3.34 11.99
CA TRP A 22 -8.03 -3.88 10.66
C TRP A 22 -8.31 -5.38 10.69
N ALA A 23 -7.56 -6.11 11.53
CA ALA A 23 -7.75 -7.53 11.73
C ALA A 23 -9.12 -7.85 12.32
N ALA A 24 -9.61 -7.10 13.30
CA ALA A 24 -10.87 -7.39 13.98
C ALA A 24 -12.11 -7.46 13.04
N PRO A 25 -12.39 -6.47 12.18
CA PRO A 25 -13.50 -6.58 11.23
C PRO A 25 -13.23 -7.63 10.14
N LEU A 26 -11.98 -7.77 9.69
CA LEU A 26 -11.62 -8.77 8.67
C LEU A 26 -11.78 -10.21 9.19
N GLN A 27 -11.43 -10.46 10.44
CA GLN A 27 -11.58 -11.75 11.12
C GLN A 27 -13.04 -12.17 11.18
N LYS A 28 -13.95 -11.24 11.50
CA LYS A 28 -15.40 -11.50 11.49
C LYS A 28 -15.89 -11.89 10.10
N GLU A 29 -15.43 -11.18 9.08
CA GLU A 29 -15.81 -11.46 7.69
C GLU A 29 -15.24 -12.81 7.20
N LEU A 30 -13.97 -13.11 7.50
CA LEU A 30 -13.34 -14.40 7.20
C LEU A 30 -14.09 -15.56 7.87
N ALA A 31 -14.48 -15.42 9.15
CA ALA A 31 -15.29 -16.41 9.84
C ALA A 31 -16.67 -16.58 9.18
N GLY A 32 -17.33 -15.49 8.79
CA GLY A 32 -18.58 -15.51 8.03
C GLY A 32 -18.46 -16.22 6.67
N GLN A 33 -17.27 -16.18 6.07
CA GLN A 33 -16.97 -16.90 4.83
C GLN A 33 -16.45 -18.33 5.06
N GLY A 34 -16.48 -18.86 6.28
CA GLY A 34 -16.06 -20.23 6.59
C GLY A 34 -14.55 -20.44 6.74
N LEU A 35 -13.80 -19.36 6.99
CA LEU A 35 -12.39 -19.41 7.36
C LEU A 35 -12.20 -18.74 8.76
N PRO A 36 -12.60 -19.42 9.85
CA PRO A 36 -12.42 -18.87 11.18
C PRO A 36 -10.93 -18.87 11.55
N LEU A 37 -10.38 -17.68 11.77
CA LEU A 37 -9.01 -17.47 12.23
C LEU A 37 -9.03 -16.89 13.64
N ASP A 38 -8.05 -17.22 14.46
CA ASP A 38 -7.82 -16.58 15.75
C ASP A 38 -7.00 -15.28 15.59
N GLU A 39 -6.86 -14.51 16.67
CA GLU A 39 -6.05 -13.28 16.64
C GLU A 39 -4.56 -13.56 16.36
N ALA A 40 -4.06 -14.74 16.77
CA ALA A 40 -2.68 -15.17 16.55
C ALA A 40 -2.36 -15.41 15.06
N SER A 41 -3.39 -15.57 14.22
CA SER A 41 -3.30 -15.67 12.76
C SER A 41 -3.10 -14.31 12.07
N PHE A 42 -3.03 -13.21 12.82
CA PHE A 42 -2.81 -11.86 12.31
C PHE A 42 -1.58 -11.22 12.93
N ASN A 43 -0.86 -10.40 12.15
CA ASN A 43 0.27 -9.62 12.63
C ASN A 43 0.50 -8.36 11.77
N GLY A 44 1.36 -7.45 12.21
CA GLY A 44 1.73 -6.26 11.45
C GLY A 44 3.24 -6.03 11.45
N ILE A 45 3.76 -5.53 10.34
CA ILE A 45 5.15 -5.08 10.23
C ILE A 45 5.18 -3.59 10.52
N TYR A 46 5.47 -3.24 11.77
CA TYR A 46 5.61 -1.87 12.23
C TYR A 46 7.01 -1.32 11.87
N TYR A 47 7.04 -0.13 11.26
CA TYR A 47 8.27 0.56 10.92
C TYR A 47 8.21 2.07 11.12
N TYR A 48 7.12 2.59 11.71
CA TYR A 48 6.92 4.02 11.90
C TYR A 48 7.90 4.64 12.91
N ASP A 49 8.55 3.82 13.75
CA ASP A 49 9.68 4.26 14.60
C ASP A 49 10.95 4.63 13.82
N LEU A 50 11.02 4.30 12.53
CA LEU A 50 12.19 4.54 11.68
C LEU A 50 12.09 5.82 10.83
N VAL A 51 10.93 6.48 10.85
CA VAL A 51 10.65 7.64 9.99
C VAL A 51 10.59 8.93 10.81
N PRO A 52 11.06 10.07 10.27
CA PRO A 52 10.93 11.37 10.93
C PRO A 52 9.47 11.69 11.25
N GLY A 53 9.21 12.16 12.47
CA GLY A 53 7.87 12.58 12.88
C GLY A 53 7.41 13.85 12.16
N PRO A 54 6.08 14.10 12.08
CA PRO A 54 5.55 15.29 11.42
C PRO A 54 6.17 16.58 11.98
N GLY A 55 6.64 17.45 11.09
CA GLY A 55 7.20 18.76 11.48
C GLY A 55 8.68 18.76 11.89
N GLU A 56 9.37 17.62 11.84
CA GLU A 56 10.84 17.61 11.95
C GLU A 56 11.48 18.41 10.81
N GLN A 57 12.63 19.05 11.10
CA GLN A 57 13.38 19.90 10.15
C GLN A 57 13.60 19.24 8.78
N TYR A 58 13.63 17.90 8.76
CA TYR A 58 13.72 17.08 7.56
C TYR A 58 12.66 17.40 6.50
N TYR A 59 11.41 17.65 6.90
CA TYR A 59 10.30 18.00 5.99
C TYR A 59 10.41 19.41 5.39
N TYR A 60 11.32 20.24 5.92
CA TYR A 60 11.61 21.58 5.40
C TYR A 60 12.96 21.67 4.70
N SER A 61 13.63 20.53 4.49
CA SER A 61 14.90 20.49 3.76
C SER A 61 14.71 20.84 2.28
N ALA A 62 15.68 21.56 1.69
CA ALA A 62 15.64 21.94 0.28
C ALA A 62 15.42 20.75 -0.69
N PRO A 63 16.02 19.55 -0.47
CA PRO A 63 15.73 18.38 -1.30
C PRO A 63 14.27 17.91 -1.22
N HIS A 64 13.67 17.92 -0.03
CA HIS A 64 12.27 17.53 0.14
C HIS A 64 11.32 18.55 -0.53
N THR A 65 11.58 19.85 -0.38
CA THR A 65 10.81 20.90 -1.06
C THR A 65 10.89 20.77 -2.57
N ALA A 66 12.10 20.58 -3.13
CA ALA A 66 12.29 20.39 -4.57
C ALA A 66 11.55 19.15 -5.08
N TRP A 67 11.60 18.04 -4.33
CA TRP A 67 10.86 16.82 -4.65
C TRP A 67 9.34 17.07 -4.66
N ARG A 68 8.78 17.75 -3.65
CA ARG A 68 7.34 18.09 -3.61
C ARG A 68 6.93 18.94 -4.80
N THR A 69 7.76 19.91 -5.21
CA THR A 69 7.50 20.72 -6.40
C THR A 69 7.49 19.86 -7.67
N GLN A 70 8.44 18.93 -7.82
CA GLN A 70 8.48 18.02 -8.97
C GLN A 70 7.27 17.07 -9.00
N LEU A 71 6.93 16.48 -7.86
CA LEU A 71 5.74 15.63 -7.73
C LEU A 71 4.47 16.40 -8.10
N ARG A 72 4.33 17.64 -7.62
CA ARG A 72 3.19 18.51 -7.95
C ARG A 72 3.06 18.71 -9.47
N LEU A 73 4.15 19.08 -10.14
CA LEU A 73 4.16 19.31 -11.59
C LEU A 73 3.79 18.04 -12.36
N TYR A 74 4.32 16.89 -11.93
CA TYR A 74 4.00 15.59 -12.53
C TYR A 74 2.52 15.20 -12.32
N VAL A 75 2.00 15.35 -11.11
CA VAL A 75 0.58 15.07 -10.82
C VAL A 75 -0.31 15.98 -11.66
N GLN A 76 0.01 17.28 -11.75
CA GLN A 76 -0.73 18.21 -12.61
C GLN A 76 -0.69 17.81 -14.08
N SER A 77 0.46 17.38 -14.61
CA SER A 77 0.53 16.96 -16.02
C SER A 77 -0.33 15.73 -16.29
N VAL A 78 -0.27 14.72 -15.42
CA VAL A 78 -1.11 13.52 -15.55
C VAL A 78 -2.59 13.86 -15.44
N LEU A 79 -2.99 14.66 -14.44
CA LEU A 79 -4.40 15.02 -14.25
C LEU A 79 -4.96 15.90 -15.39
N ASN A 80 -4.11 16.66 -16.08
CA ASN A 80 -4.50 17.40 -17.29
C ASN A 80 -4.80 16.47 -18.47
N GLU A 81 -4.09 15.35 -18.57
CA GLU A 81 -4.32 14.31 -19.59
C GLU A 81 -5.54 13.45 -19.21
N GLU A 82 -5.70 13.14 -17.92
CA GLU A 82 -6.71 12.25 -17.36
C GLU A 82 -7.94 13.01 -16.85
N LYS A 83 -8.57 13.78 -17.75
CA LYS A 83 -9.68 14.68 -17.42
C LYS A 83 -10.87 13.98 -16.76
N ASP A 84 -11.08 12.72 -17.08
CA ASP A 84 -12.15 11.91 -16.49
C ASP A 84 -11.94 11.71 -14.98
N LEU A 85 -10.70 11.51 -14.52
CA LEU A 85 -10.38 11.38 -13.10
C LEU A 85 -10.73 12.67 -12.33
N VAL A 86 -10.38 13.82 -12.91
CA VAL A 86 -10.72 15.13 -12.32
C VAL A 86 -12.25 15.29 -12.26
N ARG A 87 -12.96 14.98 -13.35
CA ARG A 87 -14.42 15.06 -13.42
C ARG A 87 -15.09 14.14 -12.40
N GLU A 88 -14.63 12.91 -12.27
CA GLU A 88 -15.17 11.91 -11.35
C GLU A 88 -14.95 12.29 -9.88
N SER A 89 -13.79 12.88 -9.56
CA SER A 89 -13.48 13.35 -8.21
C SER A 89 -14.36 14.52 -7.74
N ARG A 90 -14.99 15.26 -8.68
CA ARG A 90 -15.73 16.51 -8.44
C ARG A 90 -14.89 17.60 -7.76
N LEU A 91 -13.57 17.51 -7.87
CA LEU A 91 -12.61 18.49 -7.34
C LEU A 91 -11.99 19.29 -8.49
N SER A 92 -11.46 20.47 -8.16
CA SER A 92 -10.62 21.19 -9.12
C SER A 92 -9.29 20.46 -9.31
N LEU A 93 -8.66 20.64 -10.48
CA LEU A 93 -7.32 20.10 -10.78
C LEU A 93 -6.31 20.43 -9.67
N ASN A 94 -6.29 21.69 -9.22
CA ASN A 94 -5.38 22.15 -8.18
C ASN A 94 -5.69 21.48 -6.84
N SER A 95 -6.97 21.44 -6.44
CA SER A 95 -7.38 20.78 -5.20
C SER A 95 -7.03 19.30 -5.18
N LEU A 96 -7.22 18.59 -6.30
CA LEU A 96 -6.87 17.17 -6.40
C LEU A 96 -5.35 16.96 -6.35
N THR A 97 -4.59 17.85 -7.01
CA THR A 97 -3.13 17.86 -6.94
C THR A 97 -2.64 18.05 -5.50
N ASP A 98 -3.17 19.06 -4.80
CA ASP A 98 -2.83 19.35 -3.40
C ASP A 98 -3.09 18.13 -2.52
N LEU A 99 -4.26 17.49 -2.69
CA LEU A 99 -4.60 16.28 -1.95
C LEU A 99 -3.60 15.14 -2.19
N ILE A 100 -3.18 14.88 -3.43
CA ILE A 100 -2.21 13.80 -3.72
C ILE A 100 -0.85 14.14 -3.10
N VAL A 101 -0.35 15.35 -3.29
CA VAL A 101 0.98 15.76 -2.79
C VAL A 101 1.01 15.78 -1.26
N ASP A 102 -0.06 16.21 -0.61
CA ASP A 102 -0.09 16.39 0.84
C ASP A 102 -0.45 15.12 1.61
N ASN A 103 -1.29 14.23 1.05
CA ASN A 103 -1.64 12.97 1.73
C ASN A 103 -0.54 11.89 1.59
N PHE A 104 0.37 12.05 0.63
CA PHE A 104 1.41 11.06 0.35
C PHE A 104 2.82 11.65 0.36
N GLY A 105 3.01 12.88 0.84
CA GLY A 105 4.32 13.54 0.95
C GLY A 105 5.34 12.72 1.75
N ASP A 106 4.85 11.99 2.75
CA ASP A 106 5.61 11.12 3.65
C ASP A 106 6.32 9.95 2.93
N ILE A 107 5.87 9.59 1.73
CA ILE A 107 6.50 8.56 0.89
C ILE A 107 7.94 8.91 0.52
N TYR A 108 8.28 10.20 0.49
CA TYR A 108 9.62 10.68 0.20
C TYR A 108 10.68 9.99 1.07
N THR A 109 10.42 9.89 2.37
CA THR A 109 11.36 9.35 3.34
C THR A 109 11.78 7.93 2.97
N TYR A 110 10.82 7.06 2.67
CA TYR A 110 11.10 5.68 2.27
C TYR A 110 11.79 5.57 0.90
N LEU A 111 11.45 6.42 -0.08
CA LEU A 111 12.00 6.32 -1.43
C LEU A 111 13.36 7.01 -1.58
N HIS A 112 13.66 8.04 -0.79
CA HIS A 112 14.82 8.91 -0.99
C HIS A 112 15.85 8.87 0.14
N VAL A 113 15.53 8.36 1.34
CA VAL A 113 16.52 8.16 2.41
C VAL A 113 17.00 6.71 2.41
N GLU A 114 18.24 6.49 2.02
CA GLU A 114 18.83 5.15 1.92
C GLU A 114 18.74 4.37 3.23
N GLN A 115 19.11 5.01 4.34
CA GLN A 115 19.14 4.38 5.66
C GLN A 115 17.75 3.91 6.08
N ILE A 116 16.73 4.73 5.82
CA ILE A 116 15.33 4.40 6.17
C ILE A 116 14.80 3.32 5.23
N HIS A 117 15.07 3.42 3.93
CA HIS A 117 14.71 2.39 2.97
C HIS A 117 15.22 1.01 3.40
N GLN A 118 16.52 0.92 3.73
CA GLN A 118 17.15 -0.32 4.18
C GLN A 118 16.58 -0.81 5.50
N ALA A 119 16.42 0.07 6.50
CA ALA A 119 15.90 -0.31 7.80
C ALA A 119 14.45 -0.80 7.74
N VAL A 120 13.60 -0.13 6.95
CA VAL A 120 12.20 -0.55 6.72
C VAL A 120 12.16 -1.90 6.00
N ASN A 121 12.94 -2.09 4.93
CA ASN A 121 12.99 -3.39 4.24
C ASN A 121 13.51 -4.50 5.17
N TRP A 122 14.45 -4.20 6.06
CA TRP A 122 14.96 -5.17 7.04
C TRP A 122 13.85 -5.68 7.97
N ARG A 123 12.91 -4.82 8.39
CA ARG A 123 11.73 -5.27 9.17
C ARG A 123 10.88 -6.28 8.41
N VAL A 124 10.71 -6.08 7.09
CA VAL A 124 10.02 -7.04 6.22
C VAL A 124 10.78 -8.36 6.17
N TYR A 125 12.10 -8.30 5.95
CA TYR A 125 12.93 -9.50 5.87
C TYR A 125 12.98 -10.28 7.18
N GLU A 126 13.17 -9.60 8.30
CA GLU A 126 13.17 -10.17 9.64
C GLU A 126 11.86 -10.91 9.90
N PHE A 127 10.72 -10.28 9.58
CA PHE A 127 9.43 -10.93 9.72
C PHE A 127 9.33 -12.19 8.84
N LEU A 128 9.61 -12.07 7.54
CA LEU A 128 9.47 -13.20 6.60
C LEU A 128 10.43 -14.35 6.90
N HIS A 129 11.65 -14.04 7.36
CA HIS A 129 12.63 -15.04 7.75
C HIS A 129 12.14 -15.87 8.94
N ASN A 130 11.56 -15.20 9.94
CA ASN A 130 11.06 -15.81 11.17
C ASN A 130 9.65 -16.39 11.02
N ALA A 131 8.94 -16.08 9.93
CA ALA A 131 7.66 -16.68 9.62
C ALA A 131 7.84 -18.19 9.40
N GLY A 132 7.43 -19.00 10.36
CA GLY A 132 7.42 -20.46 10.26
C GLY A 132 6.34 -21.04 9.34
N GLN A 133 5.54 -20.18 8.71
CA GLN A 133 4.36 -20.54 7.93
C GLN A 133 4.16 -19.61 6.72
N PRO A 134 3.36 -20.01 5.72
CA PRO A 134 3.06 -19.17 4.56
C PRO A 134 2.43 -17.83 4.96
N VAL A 135 2.84 -16.76 4.30
CA VAL A 135 2.41 -15.39 4.61
C VAL A 135 1.43 -14.88 3.56
N HIS A 136 0.30 -14.33 4.02
CA HIS A 136 -0.62 -13.52 3.25
C HIS A 136 -0.37 -12.05 3.59
N LEU A 137 0.30 -11.33 2.69
CA LEU A 137 0.79 -9.98 2.94
C LEU A 137 -0.17 -8.94 2.36
N LEU A 138 -0.73 -8.08 3.21
CA LEU A 138 -1.57 -6.95 2.83
C LEU A 138 -0.74 -5.67 2.92
N GLY A 139 -0.30 -5.16 1.77
CA GLY A 139 0.36 -3.87 1.67
C GLY A 139 -0.68 -2.77 1.42
N TYR A 140 -0.94 -1.93 2.42
CA TYR A 140 -1.90 -0.84 2.32
C TYR A 140 -1.20 0.51 2.15
N SER A 141 -1.65 1.31 1.18
CA SER A 141 -1.09 2.64 0.87
C SER A 141 0.43 2.54 0.63
N LEU A 142 1.28 3.35 1.26
CA LEU A 142 2.74 3.21 1.16
C LEU A 142 3.26 1.81 1.55
N GLY A 143 2.57 1.08 2.42
CA GLY A 143 2.93 -0.30 2.77
C GLY A 143 2.93 -1.25 1.55
N SER A 144 2.15 -0.95 0.51
CA SER A 144 2.20 -1.66 -0.78
C SER A 144 3.54 -1.47 -1.50
N ILE A 145 4.06 -0.24 -1.51
CA ILE A 145 5.35 0.11 -2.14
C ILE A 145 6.50 -0.52 -1.33
N VAL A 146 6.42 -0.45 0.00
CA VAL A 146 7.39 -1.09 0.90
C VAL A 146 7.48 -2.59 0.63
N ALA A 147 6.33 -3.28 0.65
CA ALA A 147 6.27 -4.70 0.35
C ALA A 147 6.83 -5.01 -1.05
N TYR A 148 6.39 -4.28 -2.08
CA TYR A 148 6.84 -4.49 -3.45
C TYR A 148 8.36 -4.40 -3.60
N CYS A 149 8.96 -3.32 -3.08
CA CYS A 149 10.41 -3.09 -3.13
C CYS A 149 11.18 -4.17 -2.35
N ALA A 150 10.75 -4.49 -1.12
CA ALA A 150 11.41 -5.49 -0.29
C ALA A 150 11.36 -6.88 -0.95
N LEU A 151 10.18 -7.31 -1.39
CA LEU A 151 9.99 -8.65 -1.97
C LEU A 151 10.80 -8.86 -3.25
N GLN A 152 10.98 -7.84 -4.10
CA GLN A 152 11.84 -7.96 -5.27
C GLN A 152 13.32 -8.14 -4.92
N LYS A 153 13.79 -7.48 -3.86
CA LYS A 153 15.20 -7.51 -3.47
C LYS A 153 15.60 -8.79 -2.73
N SER A 154 14.64 -9.57 -2.24
CA SER A 154 14.90 -10.87 -1.62
C SER A 154 13.96 -11.96 -2.15
N PRO A 155 14.20 -12.49 -3.37
CA PRO A 155 13.39 -13.56 -3.93
C PRO A 155 13.22 -14.80 -3.03
N PRO A 156 14.25 -15.26 -2.28
CA PRO A 156 14.09 -16.39 -1.36
C PRO A 156 13.08 -16.12 -0.23
N LEU A 157 13.03 -14.89 0.30
CA LEU A 157 12.05 -14.52 1.32
C LEU A 157 10.67 -14.25 0.70
N ALA A 158 10.62 -13.68 -0.50
CA ALA A 158 9.37 -13.47 -1.23
C ALA A 158 8.65 -14.79 -1.54
N GLY A 159 9.38 -15.88 -1.77
CA GLY A 159 8.81 -17.22 -1.94
C GLY A 159 8.03 -17.76 -0.73
N ARG A 160 8.13 -17.11 0.44
CA ARG A 160 7.30 -17.41 1.62
C ARG A 160 5.93 -16.74 1.60
N VAL A 161 5.72 -15.79 0.70
CA VAL A 161 4.45 -15.05 0.57
C VAL A 161 3.55 -15.80 -0.41
N ALA A 162 2.52 -16.46 0.13
CA ALA A 162 1.51 -17.17 -0.63
C ALA A 162 0.62 -16.19 -1.42
N HIS A 163 0.31 -15.05 -0.83
CA HIS A 163 -0.52 -14.03 -1.47
C HIS A 163 -0.06 -12.64 -1.05
N PHE A 164 0.35 -11.83 -2.02
CA PHE A 164 0.58 -10.41 -1.84
C PHE A 164 -0.65 -9.64 -2.36
N ILE A 165 -1.30 -8.88 -1.47
CA ILE A 165 -2.46 -8.05 -1.79
C ILE A 165 -2.06 -6.58 -1.60
N THR A 166 -2.11 -5.80 -2.67
CA THR A 166 -1.94 -4.34 -2.60
C THR A 166 -3.30 -3.66 -2.48
N LEU A 167 -3.46 -2.80 -1.49
CA LEU A 167 -4.68 -2.06 -1.17
C LEU A 167 -4.39 -0.57 -1.30
N GLY A 168 -5.12 0.15 -2.16
CA GLY A 168 -4.95 1.61 -2.31
C GLY A 168 -3.51 2.01 -2.64
N SER A 169 -2.80 1.23 -3.46
CA SER A 169 -1.40 1.50 -3.75
C SER A 169 -1.20 2.83 -4.50
N PRO A 170 -0.38 3.76 -3.99
CA PRO A 170 -0.09 5.01 -4.67
C PRO A 170 1.05 4.88 -5.70
N LEU A 171 1.53 3.66 -5.99
CA LEU A 171 2.74 3.42 -6.77
C LEU A 171 2.73 4.11 -8.13
N PHE A 172 1.58 4.25 -8.80
CA PHE A 172 1.47 5.01 -10.05
C PHE A 172 2.00 6.45 -9.92
N TRP A 173 1.60 7.16 -8.86
CA TRP A 173 2.02 8.54 -8.60
C TRP A 173 3.52 8.63 -8.29
N PHE A 174 4.05 7.59 -7.64
CA PHE A 174 5.43 7.57 -7.15
C PHE A 174 6.38 6.71 -7.99
N ARG A 175 5.98 6.32 -9.21
CA ARG A 175 6.70 5.36 -10.06
C ARG A 175 8.18 5.70 -10.25
N GLN A 176 8.50 6.99 -10.47
CA GLN A 176 9.88 7.45 -10.65
C GLN A 176 10.75 7.25 -9.40
N GLY A 177 10.16 7.38 -8.21
CA GLY A 177 10.87 7.10 -6.95
C GLY A 177 11.01 5.59 -6.73
N VAL A 178 9.98 4.82 -7.08
CA VAL A 178 9.99 3.35 -6.98
C VAL A 178 10.99 2.71 -7.95
N GLU A 179 11.15 3.23 -9.17
CA GLU A 179 12.14 2.76 -10.17
C GLU A 179 13.59 2.85 -9.67
N ARG A 180 13.88 3.71 -8.69
CA ARG A 180 15.19 3.78 -8.03
C ARG A 180 15.42 2.63 -7.06
N ARG A 181 14.35 1.98 -6.61
CA ARG A 181 14.33 0.97 -5.55
C ARG A 181 14.00 -0.43 -6.06
N ALA A 182 13.22 -0.52 -7.13
CA ALA A 182 12.64 -1.75 -7.65
C ALA A 182 12.56 -1.68 -9.19
N ASP A 183 12.56 -2.84 -9.83
CA ASP A 183 12.35 -2.94 -11.28
C ASP A 183 10.86 -3.12 -11.56
N LEU A 184 10.21 -2.07 -12.09
CA LEU A 184 8.77 -2.11 -12.41
C LEU A 184 8.39 -3.14 -13.47
N GLN A 185 9.36 -3.63 -14.26
CA GLN A 185 9.14 -4.67 -15.26
C GLN A 185 9.31 -6.08 -14.70
N ALA A 186 9.87 -6.20 -13.49
CA ALA A 186 9.99 -7.46 -12.77
C ALA A 186 8.82 -7.68 -11.80
N ARG A 187 8.45 -8.94 -11.62
CA ARG A 187 7.47 -9.36 -10.63
C ARG A 187 8.20 -9.80 -9.35
N PRO A 188 7.74 -9.44 -8.15
CA PRO A 188 8.22 -10.07 -6.91
C PRO A 188 8.00 -11.60 -6.96
N ALA A 189 8.93 -12.38 -6.39
CA ALA A 189 8.86 -13.85 -6.42
C ALA A 189 7.84 -14.45 -5.41
N VAL A 190 6.64 -13.86 -5.37
CA VAL A 190 5.51 -14.33 -4.56
C VAL A 190 4.62 -15.28 -5.36
N SER A 191 3.93 -16.20 -4.67
CA SER A 191 3.08 -17.20 -5.34
C SER A 191 1.91 -16.56 -6.09
N TYR A 192 1.28 -15.53 -5.51
CA TYR A 192 0.17 -14.82 -6.14
C TYR A 192 0.17 -13.33 -5.75
N TRP A 193 -0.08 -12.44 -6.71
CA TRP A 193 -0.14 -10.99 -6.51
C TRP A 193 -1.45 -10.39 -7.04
N THR A 194 -2.26 -9.88 -6.11
CA THR A 194 -3.51 -9.15 -6.41
C THR A 194 -3.35 -7.66 -6.10
N ASN A 195 -3.77 -6.81 -7.01
CA ASN A 195 -4.09 -5.42 -6.73
C ASN A 195 -5.60 -5.26 -6.52
N LEU A 196 -5.99 -4.81 -5.33
CA LEU A 196 -7.37 -4.45 -5.03
C LEU A 196 -7.51 -2.93 -5.08
N ALA A 197 -8.19 -2.45 -6.11
CA ALA A 197 -8.31 -1.04 -6.45
C ALA A 197 -9.72 -0.52 -6.15
N GLY A 198 -9.84 0.28 -5.09
CA GLY A 198 -11.00 1.11 -4.86
C GLY A 198 -11.08 2.20 -5.93
N VAL A 199 -12.14 2.17 -6.75
CA VAL A 199 -12.41 3.24 -7.72
C VAL A 199 -12.70 4.52 -6.94
N VAL A 200 -12.24 5.67 -7.48
CA VAL A 200 -12.24 6.99 -6.82
C VAL A 200 -11.21 7.13 -5.68
N ASP A 201 -10.42 6.11 -5.32
CA ASP A 201 -9.33 6.26 -4.34
C ASP A 201 -8.27 7.29 -4.82
N ILE A 202 -7.90 8.24 -3.94
CA ILE A 202 -6.90 9.28 -4.21
C ILE A 202 -5.51 8.72 -4.56
N ALA A 203 -5.16 7.51 -4.07
CA ALA A 203 -3.93 6.81 -4.44
C ALA A 203 -3.93 6.32 -5.90
N TRP A 204 -5.09 6.34 -6.56
CA TRP A 204 -5.30 5.87 -7.92
C TRP A 204 -4.81 4.43 -8.20
N PRO A 205 -5.15 3.45 -7.34
CA PRO A 205 -4.67 2.07 -7.44
C PRO A 205 -5.10 1.35 -8.72
N GLN A 206 -6.18 1.78 -9.38
CA GLN A 206 -6.62 1.22 -10.66
C GLN A 206 -5.63 1.48 -11.81
N ALA A 207 -4.74 2.46 -11.67
CA ALA A 207 -3.69 2.75 -12.63
C ALA A 207 -2.42 1.88 -12.41
N LEU A 208 -2.35 1.09 -11.35
CA LEU A 208 -1.19 0.25 -11.04
C LEU A 208 -0.76 -0.66 -12.22
N PRO A 209 -1.66 -1.38 -12.93
CA PRO A 209 -1.28 -2.23 -14.05
C PRO A 209 -0.65 -1.49 -15.23
N ARG A 210 -0.77 -0.16 -15.28
CA ARG A 210 -0.13 0.67 -16.33
C ARG A 210 1.36 0.85 -16.11
N VAL A 211 1.85 0.60 -14.88
CA VAL A 211 3.24 0.88 -14.49
C VAL A 211 4.00 -0.37 -14.06
N VAL A 212 3.33 -1.38 -13.50
CA VAL A 212 3.99 -2.65 -13.10
C VAL A 212 3.63 -3.80 -14.04
N ARG A 213 4.54 -4.76 -14.20
CA ARG A 213 4.26 -6.05 -14.85
C ARG A 213 4.15 -7.19 -13.83
N GLY A 214 3.45 -8.25 -14.24
CA GLY A 214 3.40 -9.51 -13.49
C GLY A 214 2.35 -9.59 -12.37
N LEU A 215 1.41 -8.64 -12.31
CA LEU A 215 0.18 -8.80 -11.52
C LEU A 215 -0.58 -10.05 -12.01
N ASP A 216 -0.98 -10.92 -11.09
CA ASP A 216 -1.88 -12.02 -11.42
C ASP A 216 -3.33 -11.53 -11.55
N GLU A 217 -3.69 -10.55 -10.73
CA GLU A 217 -5.06 -10.03 -10.68
C GLU A 217 -5.09 -8.54 -10.37
N ASN A 218 -5.93 -7.80 -11.10
CA ASN A 218 -6.28 -6.43 -10.80
C ASN A 218 -7.80 -6.33 -10.62
N ARG A 219 -8.25 -6.30 -9.37
CA ARG A 219 -9.66 -6.27 -9.02
C ARG A 219 -10.09 -4.86 -8.67
N GLN A 220 -11.00 -4.30 -9.45
CA GLN A 220 -11.56 -2.97 -9.21
C GLN A 220 -12.94 -3.09 -8.56
N PHE A 221 -13.26 -2.18 -7.64
CA PHE A 221 -14.57 -2.11 -7.01
C PHE A 221 -14.86 -0.68 -6.54
N LEU A 222 -16.12 -0.33 -6.36
CA LEU A 222 -16.50 1.02 -5.96
C LEU A 222 -16.53 1.13 -4.42
N ILE A 223 -15.44 1.63 -3.84
CA ILE A 223 -15.32 1.73 -2.37
C ILE A 223 -16.04 2.96 -1.80
N GLU A 224 -16.01 4.06 -2.53
CA GLU A 224 -16.63 5.34 -2.18
C GLU A 224 -17.00 6.09 -3.46
N ARG A 225 -18.12 6.81 -3.46
CA ARG A 225 -18.68 7.41 -4.68
C ARG A 225 -18.20 8.83 -4.95
N ILE A 226 -17.80 9.54 -3.89
CA ILE A 226 -17.67 11.00 -3.96
C ILE A 226 -16.33 11.47 -3.40
N ASN A 227 -15.93 10.99 -2.22
CA ASN A 227 -14.76 11.52 -1.53
C ASN A 227 -13.54 10.59 -1.72
N PRO A 228 -12.53 11.00 -2.51
CA PRO A 228 -11.41 10.12 -2.85
C PRO A 228 -10.49 9.80 -1.66
N VAL A 229 -10.38 10.72 -0.69
CA VAL A 229 -9.62 10.51 0.55
C VAL A 229 -10.36 9.55 1.48
N ARG A 230 -11.69 9.67 1.57
CA ARG A 230 -12.51 8.71 2.32
C ARG A 230 -12.47 7.33 1.67
N GLY A 231 -12.48 7.27 0.34
CA GLY A 231 -12.28 6.02 -0.41
C GLY A 231 -10.97 5.34 -0.03
N HIS A 232 -9.87 6.08 0.00
CA HIS A 232 -8.58 5.54 0.43
C HIS A 232 -8.63 4.95 1.84
N LYS A 233 -9.28 5.63 2.80
CA LYS A 233 -9.35 5.20 4.20
C LYS A 233 -10.35 4.07 4.47
N ALA A 234 -11.12 3.63 3.47
CA ALA A 234 -12.29 2.78 3.67
C ALA A 234 -12.03 1.27 3.50
N TYR A 235 -10.82 0.82 3.14
CA TYR A 235 -10.57 -0.62 2.83
C TYR A 235 -10.92 -1.58 3.96
N PHE A 236 -10.73 -1.17 5.22
CA PHE A 236 -10.99 -1.99 6.41
C PHE A 236 -12.25 -1.58 7.18
N SER A 237 -13.01 -0.62 6.68
CA SER A 237 -14.25 -0.13 7.31
C SER A 237 -15.49 -0.23 6.42
N ASN A 238 -15.31 -0.33 5.10
CA ASN A 238 -16.38 -0.60 4.15
C ASN A 238 -16.70 -2.12 4.12
N PRO A 239 -17.96 -2.54 4.32
CA PRO A 239 -18.34 -3.95 4.33
C PRO A 239 -18.04 -4.71 3.02
N GLU A 240 -18.28 -4.09 1.87
CA GLU A 240 -17.99 -4.69 0.56
C GLU A 240 -16.49 -4.90 0.38
N SER A 241 -15.67 -3.92 0.79
CA SER A 241 -14.21 -4.06 0.78
C SER A 241 -13.74 -5.22 1.66
N LEU A 242 -14.24 -5.32 2.89
CA LEU A 242 -13.92 -6.42 3.81
C LEU A 242 -14.30 -7.78 3.20
N GLN A 243 -15.49 -7.87 2.61
CA GLN A 243 -15.97 -9.08 1.94
C GLN A 243 -15.03 -9.51 0.81
N ILE A 244 -14.57 -8.55 0.00
CA ILE A 244 -13.63 -8.81 -1.10
C ILE A 244 -12.27 -9.25 -0.55
N ILE A 245 -11.71 -8.54 0.44
CA ILE A 245 -10.41 -8.88 1.05
C ILE A 245 -10.46 -10.28 1.66
N ALA A 246 -11.51 -10.60 2.42
CA ALA A 246 -11.70 -11.92 3.01
C ALA A 246 -11.82 -13.01 1.95
N GLY A 247 -12.55 -12.76 0.86
CA GLY A 247 -12.67 -13.70 -0.26
C GLY A 247 -11.33 -13.95 -0.96
N LEU A 248 -10.53 -12.90 -1.17
CA LEU A 248 -9.18 -13.01 -1.73
C LEU A 248 -8.28 -13.88 -0.85
N LEU A 249 -8.28 -13.64 0.46
CA LEU A 249 -7.51 -14.43 1.42
C LEU A 249 -7.95 -15.89 1.47
N LYS A 250 -9.26 -16.12 1.60
CA LYS A 250 -9.83 -17.47 1.66
C LYS A 250 -9.48 -18.31 0.44
N ASN A 251 -9.56 -17.72 -0.75
CA ASN A 251 -9.29 -18.42 -2.01
C ASN A 251 -7.84 -18.91 -2.14
N ARG A 252 -6.91 -18.35 -1.34
CA ARG A 252 -5.48 -18.65 -1.41
C ARG A 252 -4.92 -19.22 -0.10
N TRP A 253 -5.75 -19.52 0.89
CA TRP A 253 -5.33 -19.90 2.24
C TRP A 253 -4.59 -21.24 2.35
N GLN A 254 -4.60 -22.06 1.30
CA GLN A 254 -4.02 -23.41 1.27
C GLN A 254 -2.50 -23.38 1.05
#